data_AF-A0A8S3DUQ8-F1
#
_entry.id   AF-A0A8S3DUQ8-F1
#
_cell.length_a   1.000
_cell.length_b   1.000
_cell.length_c   1.000
_cell.angle_alpha   90.00
_cell.angle_beta   90.00
_cell.angle_gamma   90.00
#
_symmetry.space_group_name_H-M   'P 1'
#
loop_
_entity.id
_entity.type
_entity.pdbx_description
1 polymer ?
#
loop_
_entity_poly.entity_id
_entity_poly.type
_entity_poly.pdbx_seq_one_letter_code
_entity_poly.pdbx_strand_id
1 'polypeptide(L)'
;FLQNMLLRSLVHGAGRFAVRSSFRNLTSILQTNPSVTYQQTLLNVPETRVTSIKNGLRVASEDYGLPTCTVGIWIDAGSRFETAENNGTAHFLEHMAFKGTNKRTQRELELEVENLGAHLNAYTSREQTVYYAKCFSKDLPQIVELLSDIAQNSQFGEEEIERERHTILR
;
A
#
# COMPACT_ATOMS: atom_id res chain seq x y z
N PHE A 1 -7.49 -7.04 -21.69
CA PHE A 1 -6.52 -7.89 -22.41
C PHE A 1 -5.82 -8.94 -21.52
N LEU A 2 -6.32 -9.24 -20.32
CA LEU A 2 -5.85 -10.36 -19.47
C LEU A 2 -7.05 -11.00 -18.74
N GLN A 3 -7.99 -11.55 -19.50
CA GLN A 3 -9.07 -12.37 -18.92
C GLN A 3 -9.50 -13.55 -19.82
N ASN A 4 -8.77 -13.80 -20.91
CA ASN A 4 -9.10 -14.86 -21.88
C ASN A 4 -8.02 -15.95 -22.01
N MET A 5 -7.06 -16.02 -21.10
CA MET A 5 -5.91 -16.94 -21.20
C MET A 5 -5.91 -18.05 -20.15
N LEU A 6 -7.08 -18.56 -19.75
CA LEU A 6 -7.18 -19.69 -18.82
C LEU A 6 -8.31 -20.69 -19.14
N LEU A 7 -8.76 -20.77 -20.40
CA LEU A 7 -9.86 -21.67 -20.79
C LEU A 7 -9.65 -22.46 -22.09
N ARG A 8 -8.40 -22.72 -22.51
CA ARG A 8 -8.11 -23.41 -23.79
C ARG A 8 -7.08 -24.54 -23.75
N SER A 9 -7.02 -25.36 -22.68
CA SER A 9 -6.12 -26.53 -22.67
C SER A 9 -6.79 -27.90 -22.45
N LEU A 10 -8.11 -28.04 -22.62
CA LEU A 10 -8.79 -29.32 -22.42
C LEU A 10 -9.78 -29.68 -23.54
N VAL A 11 -9.31 -29.63 -24.78
CA VAL A 11 -9.93 -30.41 -25.87
C VAL A 11 -8.79 -30.82 -26.77
N HIS A 12 -8.42 -32.11 -26.80
CA HIS A 12 -7.86 -32.90 -27.91
C HIS A 12 -7.26 -34.19 -27.33
N GLY A 13 -7.99 -35.30 -27.49
CA GLY A 13 -7.55 -36.61 -27.01
C GLY A 13 -8.65 -37.66 -27.12
N ALA A 14 -9.05 -37.98 -28.35
CA ALA A 14 -9.96 -39.08 -28.62
C ALA A 14 -9.22 -40.42 -28.41
N GLY A 15 -9.67 -41.19 -27.42
CA GLY A 15 -9.23 -42.57 -27.19
C GLY A 15 -10.40 -43.40 -26.67
N ARG A 16 -10.92 -44.32 -27.49
CA ARG A 16 -11.98 -45.25 -27.12
C ARG A 16 -11.39 -46.33 -26.21
N PHE A 17 -11.85 -46.40 -24.96
CA PHE A 17 -11.77 -47.61 -24.15
C PHE A 17 -13.09 -47.76 -23.38
N ALA A 18 -13.80 -48.85 -23.68
CA ALA A 18 -15.02 -49.22 -22.97
C ALA A 18 -14.63 -49.98 -21.70
N VAL A 19 -14.93 -49.40 -20.54
CA VAL A 19 -14.94 -50.11 -19.25
C VAL A 19 -16.32 -49.93 -18.65
N ARG A 20 -17.10 -51.01 -18.67
CA ARG A 20 -18.32 -51.16 -17.86
C ARG A 20 -17.89 -51.48 -16.42
N SER A 21 -18.08 -50.56 -15.48
CA SER A 21 -18.30 -50.93 -14.08
C SER A 21 -18.93 -49.79 -13.26
N SER A 22 -20.09 -50.12 -12.66
CA SER A 22 -20.65 -49.59 -11.42
C SER A 22 -20.67 -48.07 -11.20
N PHE A 23 -21.63 -47.38 -11.81
CA PHE A 23 -22.17 -46.13 -11.26
C PHE A 23 -23.09 -46.45 -10.08
N ARG A 24 -22.52 -46.60 -8.88
CA ARG A 24 -23.26 -46.46 -7.63
C ARG A 24 -22.47 -45.50 -6.73
N ASN A 25 -23.12 -44.41 -6.35
CA ASN A 25 -22.72 -43.44 -5.32
C ASN A 25 -21.73 -42.33 -5.74
N LEU A 26 -22.10 -41.51 -6.73
CA LEU A 26 -21.50 -40.17 -6.94
C LEU A 26 -22.48 -39.01 -6.66
N THR A 27 -23.70 -39.30 -6.20
CA THR A 27 -24.71 -38.27 -5.88
C THR A 27 -24.49 -37.58 -4.53
N SER A 28 -23.47 -37.95 -3.75
CA SER A 28 -23.21 -37.33 -2.43
C SER A 28 -22.09 -36.27 -2.42
N ILE A 29 -21.43 -35.99 -3.55
CA ILE A 29 -20.32 -35.00 -3.61
C ILE A 29 -20.78 -33.64 -4.19
N LEU A 30 -22.05 -33.51 -4.60
CA LEU A 30 -22.66 -32.19 -4.81
C LEU A 30 -23.21 -31.66 -3.48
N GLN A 31 -22.37 -31.65 -2.44
CA GLN A 31 -22.65 -30.85 -1.26
C GLN A 31 -22.54 -29.38 -1.68
N THR A 32 -23.71 -28.76 -1.68
CA THR A 32 -23.95 -27.34 -1.87
C THR A 32 -22.90 -26.49 -1.16
N ASN A 33 -22.00 -25.86 -1.91
CA ASN A 33 -21.34 -24.66 -1.39
C ASN A 33 -22.46 -23.67 -1.10
N PRO A 34 -22.70 -23.26 0.17
CA PRO A 34 -23.65 -22.19 0.41
C PRO A 34 -23.14 -20.98 -0.35
N SER A 35 -23.93 -20.49 -1.30
CA SER A 35 -23.68 -19.22 -1.96
C SER A 35 -23.67 -18.15 -0.89
N VAL A 36 -22.47 -17.71 -0.46
CA VAL A 36 -22.33 -16.61 0.50
C VAL A 36 -23.02 -15.41 -0.15
N THR A 37 -24.04 -14.89 0.52
CA THR A 37 -24.78 -13.73 0.01
C THR A 37 -23.91 -12.49 0.13
N TYR A 38 -24.05 -11.51 -0.77
CA TYR A 38 -23.33 -10.23 -0.69
C TYR A 38 -23.41 -9.59 0.72
N GLN A 39 -24.59 -9.64 1.35
CA GLN A 39 -24.80 -9.14 2.71
C GLN A 39 -23.96 -9.89 3.76
N GLN A 40 -23.75 -11.20 3.60
CA GLN A 40 -22.92 -12.00 4.50
C GLN A 40 -21.43 -11.68 4.29
N THR A 41 -20.99 -11.36 3.07
CA THR A 41 -19.60 -10.93 2.84
C THR A 41 -19.27 -9.60 3.53
N LEU A 42 -20.21 -8.65 3.56
CA LEU A 42 -20.02 -7.37 4.24
C LEU A 42 -19.88 -7.52 5.76
N LEU A 43 -20.57 -8.49 6.36
CA LEU A 43 -20.49 -8.76 7.80
C LEU A 43 -19.16 -9.40 8.23
N ASN A 44 -18.40 -9.97 7.29
CA ASN A 44 -17.13 -10.66 7.57
C ASN A 44 -15.89 -9.79 7.28
N VAL A 45 -16.08 -8.50 6.95
CA VAL A 45 -14.96 -7.56 6.80
C VAL A 45 -14.43 -7.20 8.19
N PRO A 46 -13.11 -7.28 8.44
CA PRO A 46 -12.53 -6.84 9.71
C PRO A 46 -12.92 -5.38 10.02
N GLU A 47 -13.30 -5.12 11.27
CA GLU A 47 -13.62 -3.77 11.71
C GLU A 47 -12.36 -2.89 11.72
N THR A 48 -12.44 -1.70 11.13
CA THR A 48 -11.38 -0.69 11.25
C THR A 48 -11.35 -0.15 12.68
N ARG A 49 -10.27 -0.42 13.41
CA ARG A 49 -10.06 0.11 14.76
C ARG A 49 -9.48 1.51 14.68
N VAL A 50 -10.10 2.48 15.35
CA VAL A 50 -9.59 3.85 15.47
C VAL A 50 -9.25 4.18 16.91
N THR A 51 -8.04 4.67 17.14
CA THR A 51 -7.56 5.12 18.46
C THR A 51 -6.93 6.50 18.34
N SER A 52 -6.91 7.25 19.45
CA SER A 52 -6.23 8.54 19.53
C SER A 52 -5.19 8.50 20.64
N ILE A 53 -3.97 8.98 20.34
CA ILE A 53 -2.92 9.11 21.34
C ILE A 53 -2.94 10.51 21.98
N LYS A 54 -2.15 10.72 23.05
CA LYS A 54 -2.21 11.93 23.90
C LYS A 54 -2.02 13.26 23.15
N ASN A 55 -1.27 13.26 22.05
CA ASN A 55 -1.02 14.47 21.25
C ASN A 55 -2.10 14.76 20.21
N GLY A 56 -3.19 13.98 20.17
CA GLY A 56 -4.29 14.13 19.22
C GLY A 56 -4.12 13.38 17.89
N LEU A 57 -2.98 12.73 17.64
CA LEU A 57 -2.79 11.88 16.46
C LEU A 57 -3.75 10.69 16.53
N ARG A 58 -4.46 10.46 15.42
CA ARG A 58 -5.36 9.32 15.23
C ARG A 58 -4.60 8.19 14.56
N VAL A 59 -4.76 6.97 15.08
CA VAL A 59 -4.22 5.74 14.52
C VAL A 59 -5.41 4.86 14.13
N ALA A 60 -5.55 4.61 12.83
CA ALA A 60 -6.55 3.70 12.27
C ALA A 60 -5.84 2.43 11.76
N SER A 61 -6.37 1.25 12.08
CA SER A 61 -5.79 -0.02 11.64
C SER A 61 -6.87 -1.05 11.28
N GLU A 62 -6.61 -1.84 10.26
CA GLU A 62 -7.44 -2.95 9.81
C GLU A 62 -6.55 -4.16 9.55
N ASP A 63 -6.82 -5.27 10.25
CA ASP A 63 -5.98 -6.47 10.21
C ASP A 63 -6.67 -7.62 9.48
N TYR A 64 -6.06 -8.06 8.40
CA TYR A 64 -6.50 -9.20 7.57
C TYR A 64 -5.63 -10.45 7.76
N GLY A 65 -4.63 -10.42 8.66
CA GLY A 65 -3.69 -11.53 8.85
C GLY A 65 -2.77 -11.77 7.64
N LEU A 66 -2.56 -10.75 6.81
CA LEU A 66 -1.74 -10.85 5.59
C LEU A 66 -0.23 -10.78 5.92
N PRO A 67 0.62 -11.43 5.11
CA PRO A 67 2.08 -11.37 5.28
C PRO A 67 2.70 -10.03 4.87
N THR A 68 1.91 -9.15 4.23
CA THR A 68 2.28 -7.79 3.81
C THR A 68 1.29 -6.79 4.34
N CYS A 69 1.74 -5.56 4.58
CA CYS A 69 0.90 -4.46 5.03
C CYS A 69 1.23 -3.17 4.28
N THR A 70 0.34 -2.19 4.39
CA THR A 70 0.58 -0.81 3.98
C THR A 70 0.36 0.08 5.19
N VAL A 71 1.32 0.95 5.46
CA VAL A 71 1.27 1.90 6.58
C VAL A 71 1.63 3.28 6.06
N GLY A 72 1.04 4.32 6.62
CA GLY A 72 1.29 5.69 6.16
C GLY A 72 0.78 6.75 7.12
N ILE A 73 1.13 7.99 6.79
CA ILE A 73 0.75 9.20 7.49
C ILE A 73 -0.08 10.04 6.52
N TRP A 74 -1.32 10.33 6.92
CA TRP A 74 -2.23 11.22 6.19
C TRP A 74 -2.31 12.54 6.91
N ILE A 75 -1.96 13.62 6.22
CA ILE A 75 -1.91 14.97 6.76
C ILE A 75 -2.99 15.80 6.06
N ASP A 76 -3.78 16.53 6.85
CA ASP A 76 -4.76 17.50 6.37
C ASP A 76 -4.04 18.79 5.93
N ALA A 77 -3.31 18.67 4.83
CA ALA A 77 -2.48 19.70 4.23
C ALA A 77 -2.40 19.46 2.72
N GLY A 78 -2.22 20.51 1.94
CA GLY A 78 -2.21 20.44 0.47
C GLY A 78 -2.39 21.83 -0.13
N SER A 79 -2.47 21.93 -1.46
CA SER A 79 -2.47 23.23 -2.14
C SER A 79 -3.67 24.13 -1.82
N ARG A 80 -4.76 23.60 -1.24
CA ARG A 80 -5.89 24.41 -0.74
C ARG A 80 -5.51 25.26 0.47
N PHE A 81 -4.51 24.83 1.24
CA PHE A 81 -4.05 25.52 2.45
C PHE A 81 -2.89 26.49 2.18
N GLU A 82 -2.45 26.58 0.92
CA GLU A 82 -1.41 27.51 0.49
C GLU A 82 -1.96 28.90 0.18
N THR A 83 -1.10 29.90 0.29
CA THR A 83 -1.34 31.28 -0.13
C THR A 83 -0.75 31.51 -1.53
N ALA A 84 -1.02 32.67 -2.11
CA ALA A 84 -0.40 33.04 -3.38
C ALA A 84 1.14 33.11 -3.30
N GLU A 85 1.70 33.38 -2.12
CA GLU A 85 3.15 33.53 -1.91
C GLU A 85 3.88 32.20 -1.76
N ASN A 86 3.19 31.15 -1.29
CA ASN A 86 3.79 29.83 -1.03
C ASN A 86 3.14 28.69 -1.84
N ASN A 87 2.37 29.03 -2.88
CA ASN A 87 1.75 28.06 -3.76
C ASN A 87 2.79 27.10 -4.37
N GLY A 88 2.53 25.80 -4.27
CA GLY A 88 3.43 24.72 -4.69
C GLY A 88 4.33 24.18 -3.59
N THR A 89 4.29 24.75 -2.37
CA THR A 89 5.13 24.29 -1.25
C THR A 89 4.84 22.85 -0.85
N ALA A 90 3.58 22.41 -0.86
CA ALA A 90 3.20 21.05 -0.50
C ALA A 90 3.77 20.01 -1.49
N HIS A 91 3.69 20.30 -2.79
CA HIS A 91 4.30 19.46 -3.83
C HIS A 91 5.83 19.50 -3.73
N PHE A 92 6.42 20.67 -3.47
CA PHE A 92 7.86 20.79 -3.28
C PHE A 92 8.34 20.00 -2.05
N LEU A 93 7.58 20.06 -0.95
CA LEU A 93 7.88 19.33 0.27
C LEU A 93 7.82 17.81 0.06
N GLU A 94 6.87 17.33 -0.74
CA GLU A 94 6.78 15.92 -1.14
C GLU A 94 8.06 15.44 -1.82
N HIS A 95 8.59 16.21 -2.77
CA HIS A 95 9.86 15.93 -3.44
C HIS A 95 11.06 15.92 -2.48
N MET A 96 11.02 16.81 -1.48
CA MET A 96 12.10 16.97 -0.52
C MET A 96 12.07 15.94 0.62
N ALA A 97 10.90 15.40 0.96
CA ALA A 97 10.72 14.53 2.13
C ALA A 97 11.65 13.31 2.14
N PHE A 98 12.03 12.82 0.95
CA PHE A 98 12.88 11.64 0.78
C PHE A 98 14.37 11.96 0.59
N LYS A 99 14.79 13.23 0.67
CA LYS A 99 16.19 13.67 0.45
C LYS A 99 17.09 13.55 1.68
N GLY A 100 16.64 12.78 2.67
CA GLY A 100 17.37 12.51 3.90
C GLY A 100 16.75 13.18 5.11
N THR A 101 17.14 12.68 6.28
CA THR A 101 16.72 13.13 7.60
C THR A 101 17.96 13.45 8.44
N ASN A 102 17.74 13.96 9.65
CA ASN A 102 18.83 14.16 10.61
C ASN A 102 19.57 12.88 11.01
N LYS A 103 18.94 11.71 10.83
CA LYS A 103 19.53 10.41 11.20
C LYS A 103 20.10 9.64 10.01
N ARG A 104 19.58 9.90 8.81
CA ARG A 104 19.82 9.10 7.61
C ARG A 104 20.04 10.02 6.43
N THR A 105 21.15 9.85 5.73
CA THR A 105 21.32 10.45 4.41
C THR A 105 20.27 9.91 3.44
N GLN A 106 20.01 10.61 2.32
CA GLN A 106 19.14 10.11 1.25
C GLN A 106 19.51 8.68 0.85
N ARG A 107 20.81 8.41 0.66
CA ARG A 107 21.27 7.10 0.20
C ARG A 107 21.03 6.01 1.23
N GLU A 108 21.24 6.30 2.51
CA GLU A 108 20.96 5.34 3.60
C GLU A 108 19.46 5.04 3.70
N LEU A 109 18.62 6.06 3.57
CA LEU A 109 17.17 5.91 3.57
C LEU A 109 16.69 5.03 2.41
N GLU A 110 17.18 5.29 1.19
CA GLU A 110 16.89 4.46 0.01
C GLU A 110 17.35 3.01 0.22
N LEU A 111 18.59 2.80 0.67
CA LEU A 111 19.14 1.47 0.92
C LEU A 111 18.38 0.71 2.01
N GLU A 112 17.98 1.38 3.08
CA GLU A 112 17.22 0.76 4.17
C GLU A 112 15.85 0.26 3.65
N VAL A 113 15.14 1.09 2.89
CA VAL A 113 13.86 0.72 2.27
C VAL A 113 14.04 -0.46 1.29
N GLU A 114 15.06 -0.40 0.43
CA GLU A 114 15.38 -1.46 -0.55
C GLU A 114 15.74 -2.78 0.13
N ASN A 115 16.57 -2.75 1.19
CA ASN A 115 17.01 -3.94 1.92
C ASN A 115 15.84 -4.64 2.65
N LEU A 116 14.82 -3.89 3.06
CA LEU A 116 13.59 -4.44 3.61
C LEU A 116 12.64 -5.00 2.54
N GLY A 117 12.94 -4.79 1.26
CA GLY A 117 12.02 -5.08 0.16
C GLY A 117 10.73 -4.26 0.24
N ALA A 118 10.81 -3.08 0.86
CA ALA A 118 9.67 -2.19 1.02
C ALA A 118 9.56 -1.22 -0.18
N HIS A 119 8.36 -0.68 -0.39
CA HIS A 119 8.11 0.38 -1.36
C HIS A 119 7.59 1.59 -0.63
N LEU A 120 8.39 2.65 -0.59
CA LEU A 120 8.04 3.95 -0.04
C LEU A 120 7.54 4.87 -1.15
N ASN A 121 6.50 5.65 -0.88
CA ASN A 121 5.97 6.62 -1.82
C ASN A 121 5.25 7.78 -1.09
N ALA A 122 4.99 8.85 -1.83
CA ALA A 122 4.15 9.94 -1.38
C ALA A 122 3.22 10.43 -2.48
N TYR A 123 2.23 11.22 -2.09
CA TYR A 123 1.49 12.07 -3.02
C TYR A 123 0.88 13.26 -2.28
N THR A 124 0.70 14.34 -3.02
CA THR A 124 0.01 15.55 -2.57
C THR A 124 -1.21 15.83 -3.44
N SER A 125 -2.27 16.27 -2.79
CA SER A 125 -3.52 16.73 -3.40
C SER A 125 -3.82 18.16 -2.91
N ARG A 126 -5.01 18.65 -3.22
CA ARG A 126 -5.48 19.95 -2.72
C ARG A 126 -5.65 19.95 -1.21
N GLU A 127 -6.08 18.85 -0.61
CA GLU A 127 -6.44 18.82 0.82
C GLU A 127 -5.67 17.78 1.63
N GLN A 128 -4.86 16.95 0.97
CA GLN A 128 -4.17 15.84 1.64
C GLN A 128 -2.75 15.68 1.10
N THR A 129 -1.80 15.49 2.01
CA THR A 129 -0.43 15.05 1.72
C THR A 129 -0.22 13.74 2.46
N VAL A 130 0.28 12.74 1.75
CA VAL A 130 0.37 11.37 2.25
C VAL A 130 1.76 10.81 2.01
N TYR A 131 2.35 10.25 3.07
CA TYR A 131 3.58 9.46 3.01
C TYR A 131 3.24 8.03 3.43
N TYR A 132 3.52 7.04 2.58
CA TYR A 132 3.15 5.66 2.88
C TYR A 132 4.18 4.67 2.35
N ALA A 133 4.19 3.50 2.97
CA ALA A 133 5.05 2.40 2.59
C ALA A 133 4.27 1.09 2.52
N LYS A 134 4.63 0.25 1.55
CA LYS A 134 4.23 -1.16 1.47
C LYS A 134 5.39 -2.02 1.92
N CYS A 135 5.16 -2.95 2.84
CA CYS A 135 6.22 -3.79 3.41
C CYS A 135 5.69 -5.14 3.88
N PHE A 136 6.58 -6.03 4.32
CA PHE A 136 6.17 -7.23 5.04
C PHE A 136 5.68 -6.87 6.44
N SER A 137 4.66 -7.58 6.93
CA SER A 137 4.03 -7.31 8.23
C SER A 137 5.01 -7.42 9.41
N LYS A 138 6.06 -8.25 9.27
CA LYS A 138 7.14 -8.39 10.27
C LYS A 138 8.02 -7.13 10.40
N ASP A 139 8.10 -6.31 9.35
CA ASP A 139 8.98 -5.14 9.27
C ASP A 139 8.22 -3.84 9.60
N LEU A 140 6.93 -3.94 9.95
CA LEU A 140 6.06 -2.82 10.30
C LEU A 140 6.69 -1.88 11.36
N PRO A 141 7.31 -2.35 12.46
CA PRO A 141 7.91 -1.45 13.45
C PRO A 141 9.00 -0.55 12.86
N GLN A 142 9.85 -1.10 11.98
CA GLN A 142 10.95 -0.35 11.35
C GLN A 142 10.42 0.67 10.34
N ILE A 143 9.39 0.30 9.56
CA ILE A 143 8.77 1.21 8.60
C ILE A 143 8.03 2.37 9.30
N VAL A 144 7.38 2.10 10.44
CA VAL A 144 6.75 3.16 11.25
C VAL A 144 7.80 4.14 11.79
N GLU A 145 8.96 3.64 12.24
CA GLU A 145 10.08 4.49 12.67
C GLU A 145 10.61 5.35 11.51
N LEU A 146 10.79 4.75 10.34
CA LEU A 146 11.27 5.44 9.14
C LEU A 146 10.29 6.54 8.69
N LEU A 147 8.98 6.24 8.62
CA LEU A 147 7.95 7.24 8.30
C LEU A 147 7.90 8.37 9.34
N SER A 148 8.05 8.02 10.62
CA SER A 148 8.11 8.99 11.71
C SER A 148 9.33 9.91 11.59
N ASP A 149 10.47 9.38 11.12
CA ASP A 149 11.70 10.14 10.91
C ASP A 149 11.58 11.09 9.72
N ILE A 150 11.01 10.63 8.60
CA ILE A 150 10.69 11.48 7.44
C ILE A 150 9.75 12.62 7.86
N ALA A 151 8.66 12.30 8.56
CA ALA A 151 7.65 13.31 8.88
C ALA A 151 8.15 14.41 9.83
N GLN A 152 9.18 14.14 10.65
CA GLN A 152 9.61 15.05 11.72
C GLN A 152 11.02 15.61 11.54
N ASN A 153 11.90 14.88 10.85
CA ASN A 153 13.34 15.15 10.83
C ASN A 153 13.93 15.25 9.42
N SER A 154 13.10 15.36 8.36
CA SER A 154 13.61 15.60 7.00
C SER A 154 14.47 16.86 6.93
N GLN A 155 15.55 16.78 6.17
CA GLN A 155 16.45 17.90 5.93
C GLN A 155 16.11 18.60 4.62
N PHE A 156 16.27 19.91 4.62
CA PHE A 156 15.99 20.78 3.47
C PHE A 156 17.25 21.55 3.10
N GLY A 157 18.30 20.82 2.70
CA GLY A 157 19.57 21.42 2.30
C GLY A 157 19.43 22.24 1.01
N GLU A 158 20.11 23.39 0.92
CA GLU A 158 20.03 24.30 -0.23
C GLU A 158 20.38 23.59 -1.55
N GLU A 159 21.41 22.73 -1.56
CA GLU A 159 21.78 21.98 -2.75
C GLU A 159 20.66 21.06 -3.26
N GLU A 160 19.98 20.35 -2.36
CA GLU A 160 18.89 19.44 -2.74
C GLU A 160 17.64 20.21 -3.17
N ILE A 161 17.37 21.37 -2.54
CA ILE A 161 16.31 22.28 -2.97
C ILE A 161 16.56 22.73 -4.41
N GLU A 162 17.77 23.18 -4.74
CA GLU A 162 18.06 23.63 -6.09
C GLU A 162 17.99 22.49 -7.10
N ARG A 163 18.42 21.27 -6.75
CA ARG A 163 18.26 20.09 -7.61
C ARG A 163 16.78 19.77 -7.86
N GLU A 164 15.97 19.68 -6.82
CA GLU A 164 14.54 19.35 -6.96
C GLU A 164 13.75 20.45 -7.65
N ARG A 165 14.15 21.73 -7.51
CA ARG A 165 13.58 22.82 -8.33
C ARG A 165 13.72 22.53 -9.82
N HIS A 166 14.87 22.05 -10.27
CA HIS A 166 15.07 21.69 -11.68
C HIS A 166 14.26 20.45 -12.09
N THR A 167 14.08 19.48 -11.18
CA THR A 167 13.24 18.30 -11.43
C THR A 167 11.77 18.69 -11.60
N ILE A 168 11.26 19.58 -10.75
CA ILE A 168 9.85 20.02 -10.76
C ILE A 168 9.52 20.91 -11.97
N LEU A 169 10.48 21.69 -12.48
CA LEU A 169 10.28 22.57 -13.64
C LEU A 169 10.33 21.84 -14.99
N ARG A 170 10.68 20.56 -15.03
CA ARG A 170 10.72 19.74 -16.26
C ARG A 170 9.36 19.14 -16.59
#